data_AF-A0A8H6M3A2-F1
#
_entry.id   AF-A0A8H6M3A2-F1
#
_cell.length_a   1.000
_cell.length_b   1.000
_cell.length_c   1.000
_cell.angle_alpha   90.00
_cell.angle_beta   90.00
_cell.angle_gamma   90.00
#
_symmetry.space_group_name_H-M   'P 1'
#
loop_
_entity.id
_entity.type
_entity.pdbx_description
1 polymer ?
#
loop_
_entity_poly.entity_id
_entity_poly.type
_entity_poly.pdbx_seq_one_letter_code
_entity_poly.pdbx_strand_id
1 'polypeptide(L)'
;KLVEFKYPPSTRMMDGETEVVLKMRGVLCGKLLPPFNEIPAGMNTLSRIRSLRQHVKITGLGSDEFEGYQTKLQDVHERFVEHAADRTVQPFDFIPYEGHPTLDSHSRYFTDRNMVPYEKNLPFLPGVDPRRVLRKLQPEEFIHGPDNVVEYCVRAIGSKGLPCYTPCDPSMFRVGDIVEVAFSCVGIPIKGQCMRVLLQLRGLTLIDNTIR
;
A
#
# COMPACT_ATOMS: atom_id res chain seq x y z
N LYS A 1 -7.81 15.37 33.14
CA LYS A 1 -7.39 16.16 31.95
C LYS A 1 -7.36 15.20 30.77
N LEU A 2 -8.26 15.36 29.80
CA LEU A 2 -8.18 14.63 28.52
C LEU A 2 -6.93 15.15 27.80
N VAL A 3 -5.94 14.29 27.60
CA VAL A 3 -4.81 14.61 26.74
C VAL A 3 -5.32 14.49 25.32
N GLU A 4 -5.49 15.63 24.65
CA GLU A 4 -5.88 15.68 23.25
C GLU A 4 -4.72 15.08 22.42
N PHE A 5 -4.88 13.82 22.03
CA PHE A 5 -3.82 13.10 21.34
C PHE A 5 -3.88 13.43 19.85
N LYS A 6 -2.90 14.20 19.38
CA LYS A 6 -2.78 14.53 17.96
C LYS A 6 -2.15 13.33 17.26
N TYR A 7 -2.99 12.49 16.64
CA TYR A 7 -2.54 11.52 15.65
C TYR A 7 -1.53 12.17 14.68
N PRO A 8 -0.56 11.41 14.13
CA PRO A 8 0.34 11.98 13.15
C PRO A 8 -0.50 12.69 12.09
N PRO A 9 -0.24 13.96 11.79
CA PRO A 9 -1.07 14.73 10.87
C PRO A 9 -0.94 14.12 9.48
N SER A 10 -1.84 13.21 9.12
CA SER A 10 -1.97 12.68 7.75
C SER A 10 -3.23 13.23 7.12
N THR A 11 -3.14 13.65 5.88
CA THR A 11 -4.28 14.06 5.07
C THR A 11 -4.67 12.89 4.17
N ARG A 12 -5.94 12.50 4.17
CA ARG A 12 -6.48 11.41 3.35
C ARG A 12 -7.60 11.96 2.47
N MET A 13 -7.79 11.34 1.31
CA MET A 13 -8.94 11.63 0.47
C MET A 13 -10.17 10.88 1.02
N MET A 14 -11.25 11.61 1.26
CA MET A 14 -12.49 11.09 1.84
C MET A 14 -13.68 11.37 0.93
N ASP A 15 -14.62 10.44 0.88
CA ASP A 15 -15.98 10.60 0.36
C ASP A 15 -16.95 10.44 1.55
N GLY A 16 -17.40 11.57 2.11
CA GLY A 16 -18.07 11.61 3.40
C GLY A 16 -17.17 11.07 4.52
N GLU A 17 -17.64 10.00 5.19
CA GLU A 17 -16.89 9.30 6.24
C GLU A 17 -16.02 8.14 5.73
N THR A 18 -16.06 7.87 4.42
CA THR A 18 -15.36 6.73 3.81
C THR A 18 -14.07 7.19 3.13
N GLU A 19 -12.96 6.49 3.37
CA GLU A 19 -11.73 6.77 2.66
C GLU A 19 -11.83 6.34 1.19
N VAL A 20 -11.39 7.21 0.29
CA VAL A 20 -11.34 6.91 -1.14
C VAL A 20 -10.22 5.91 -1.42
N VAL A 21 -10.59 4.76 -1.99
CA VAL A 21 -9.65 3.74 -2.49
C VAL A 21 -9.70 3.73 -4.01
N LEU A 22 -8.58 4.06 -4.62
CA LEU A 22 -8.40 4.02 -6.07
C LEU A 22 -7.88 2.66 -6.50
N LYS A 23 -8.19 2.28 -7.74
CA LYS A 23 -7.77 1.02 -8.34
C LYS A 23 -7.08 1.29 -9.67
N MET A 24 -5.93 0.66 -9.88
CA MET A 24 -5.19 0.72 -11.13
C MET A 24 -4.77 -0.68 -11.56
N ARG A 25 -4.85 -0.93 -12.86
CA ARG A 25 -4.35 -2.18 -13.46
C ARG A 25 -3.00 -1.97 -14.11
N GLY A 26 -2.18 -3.00 -14.07
CA GLY A 26 -0.89 -3.02 -14.73
C GLY A 26 -0.18 -4.35 -14.57
N VAL A 27 1.00 -4.44 -15.17
CA VAL A 27 1.90 -5.59 -15.04
C VAL A 27 2.76 -5.40 -13.80
N LEU A 28 2.77 -6.39 -12.91
CA LEU A 28 3.63 -6.39 -11.73
C LEU A 28 5.09 -6.52 -12.15
N CYS A 29 5.89 -5.47 -11.96
CA CYS A 29 7.32 -5.44 -12.32
C CYS A 29 8.25 -5.46 -11.10
N GLY A 30 7.71 -5.25 -9.90
CA GLY A 30 8.48 -5.37 -8.66
C GLY A 30 7.58 -5.69 -7.48
N LYS A 31 8.07 -6.47 -6.52
CA LYS A 31 7.32 -6.82 -5.32
C LYS A 31 8.20 -7.11 -4.12
N LEU A 32 7.70 -6.75 -2.95
CA LEU A 32 8.13 -7.22 -1.63
C LEU A 32 6.86 -7.57 -0.86
N LEU A 33 6.45 -8.84 -0.95
CA LEU A 33 5.20 -9.35 -0.40
C LEU A 33 5.49 -10.46 0.62
N PRO A 34 4.57 -10.68 1.59
CA PRO A 34 4.61 -11.86 2.44
C PRO A 34 4.35 -13.14 1.62
N PRO A 35 4.43 -14.34 2.22
CA PRO A 35 4.91 -14.63 3.57
C PRO A 35 6.44 -14.60 3.67
N PHE A 36 6.96 -14.23 4.84
CA PHE A 36 8.39 -14.37 5.13
C PHE A 36 8.69 -15.79 5.59
N ASN A 37 9.71 -16.41 4.97
CA ASN A 37 10.16 -17.74 5.36
C ASN A 37 10.94 -17.71 6.68
N GLU A 38 11.71 -16.64 6.87
CA GLU A 38 12.64 -16.42 7.98
C GLU A 38 12.66 -14.92 8.32
N ILE A 39 13.18 -14.59 9.49
CA ILE A 39 13.40 -13.20 9.89
C ILE A 39 14.42 -12.56 8.93
N PRO A 40 14.08 -11.44 8.25
CA PRO A 40 15.03 -10.77 7.38
C PRO A 40 16.30 -10.36 8.14
N ALA A 41 17.46 -10.55 7.50
CA ALA A 41 18.76 -10.35 8.14
C ALA A 41 18.90 -8.95 8.74
N GLY A 42 19.32 -8.89 10.00
CA GLY A 42 19.54 -7.64 10.74
C GLY A 42 18.27 -6.88 11.15
N MET A 43 17.13 -7.56 11.25
CA MET A 43 15.96 -7.05 11.98
C MET A 43 16.19 -7.05 13.50
N ASN A 44 17.19 -6.31 13.95
CA ASN A 44 17.61 -6.21 15.35
C ASN A 44 17.39 -4.82 15.95
N THR A 45 16.88 -3.86 15.18
CA THR A 45 16.61 -2.49 15.63
C THR A 45 15.17 -2.08 15.33
N LEU A 46 14.58 -1.29 16.23
CA LEU A 46 13.22 -0.76 16.06
C LEU A 46 13.08 0.07 14.77
N SER A 47 14.14 0.78 14.36
CA SER A 47 14.12 1.56 13.10
C SER A 47 13.94 0.69 11.86
N ARG A 48 14.59 -0.48 11.83
CA ARG A 48 14.48 -1.41 10.70
C ARG A 48 13.12 -2.11 10.69
N ILE A 49 12.63 -2.52 11.86
CA ILE A 49 11.30 -3.11 12.02
C ILE A 49 10.22 -2.12 11.55
N ARG A 50 10.31 -0.85 11.97
CA ARG A 50 9.40 0.24 11.53
C ARG A 50 9.37 0.44 10.02
N SER A 51 10.48 0.19 9.34
CA SER A 51 10.59 0.33 7.88
C SER A 51 10.05 -0.87 7.10
N LEU A 52 9.73 -1.99 7.77
CA LEU A 52 9.23 -3.19 7.12
C LEU A 52 7.86 -2.93 6.49
N ARG A 53 7.73 -3.28 5.21
CA ARG A 53 6.55 -2.95 4.40
C ARG A 53 6.25 -4.02 3.36
N GLN A 54 4.98 -4.09 3.00
CA GLN A 54 4.44 -4.74 1.83
C GLN A 54 4.52 -3.74 0.69
N HIS A 55 5.13 -4.08 -0.42
CA HIS A 55 5.34 -3.15 -1.53
C HIS A 55 5.13 -3.84 -2.87
N VAL A 56 4.48 -3.13 -3.79
CA VAL A 56 4.28 -3.55 -5.18
C VAL A 56 4.62 -2.39 -6.10
N LYS A 57 5.14 -2.75 -7.27
CA LYS A 57 5.46 -1.85 -8.36
C LYS A 57 4.82 -2.38 -9.63
N ILE A 58 3.99 -1.58 -10.27
CA ILE A 58 3.30 -1.93 -11.52
C ILE A 58 3.66 -0.98 -12.65
N THR A 59 3.61 -1.46 -13.89
CA THR A 59 3.80 -0.65 -15.11
C THR A 59 2.78 -1.04 -16.17
N GLY A 60 2.47 -0.10 -17.08
CA GLY A 60 1.62 -0.36 -18.24
C GLY A 60 2.35 -0.89 -19.46
N LEU A 61 3.70 -0.93 -19.44
CA LEU A 61 4.54 -1.27 -20.61
C LEU A 61 4.14 -0.50 -21.89
N GLY A 62 3.78 0.79 -21.74
CA GLY A 62 3.36 1.66 -22.83
C GLY A 62 1.88 1.58 -23.21
N SER A 63 1.02 0.99 -22.38
CA SER A 63 -0.43 1.02 -22.61
C SER A 63 -1.05 2.39 -22.35
N ASP A 64 -1.88 2.88 -23.27
CA ASP A 64 -2.64 4.14 -23.13
C ASP A 64 -3.50 4.18 -21.85
N GLU A 65 -4.07 3.05 -21.44
CA GLU A 65 -4.88 2.95 -20.22
C GLU A 65 -4.07 3.34 -18.98
N PHE A 66 -2.82 2.86 -18.90
CA PHE A 66 -1.92 3.17 -17.79
C PHE A 66 -1.47 4.62 -17.80
N GLU A 67 -1.18 5.18 -18.98
CA GLU A 67 -0.87 6.60 -19.12
C GLU A 67 -2.05 7.47 -18.65
N GLY A 68 -3.29 7.09 -19.01
CA GLY A 68 -4.50 7.75 -18.53
C GLY A 68 -4.64 7.69 -17.00
N TYR A 69 -4.20 6.61 -16.33
CA TYR A 69 -4.16 6.57 -14.87
C TYR A 69 -3.13 7.54 -14.28
N GLN A 70 -1.98 7.74 -14.93
CA GLN A 70 -0.98 8.69 -14.46
C GLN A 70 -1.47 10.13 -14.52
N THR A 71 -2.17 10.50 -15.60
CA THR A 71 -2.82 11.82 -15.70
C THR A 71 -3.81 12.01 -14.56
N LYS A 72 -4.66 11.02 -14.27
CA LYS A 72 -5.60 11.10 -13.13
C LYS A 72 -4.91 11.20 -11.77
N LEU A 73 -3.73 10.61 -11.62
CA LEU A 73 -2.94 10.78 -10.41
C LEU A 73 -2.37 12.20 -10.28
N GLN A 74 -2.11 12.90 -11.39
CA GLN A 74 -1.77 14.31 -11.34
C GLN A 74 -2.95 15.15 -10.83
N ASP A 75 -4.19 14.87 -11.28
CA ASP A 75 -5.39 15.54 -10.74
C ASP A 75 -5.54 15.31 -9.23
N VAL A 76 -5.21 14.09 -8.77
CA VAL A 76 -5.18 13.78 -7.33
C VAL A 76 -4.10 14.59 -6.61
N HIS A 77 -2.91 14.70 -7.19
CA HIS A 77 -1.82 15.51 -6.64
C HIS A 77 -2.23 16.98 -6.50
N GLU A 78 -2.88 17.55 -7.51
CA GLU A 78 -3.37 18.93 -7.51
C GLU A 78 -4.35 19.17 -6.35
N ARG A 79 -5.26 18.23 -6.07
CA ARG A 79 -6.14 18.32 -4.89
C ARG A 79 -5.37 18.34 -3.56
N PHE A 80 -4.27 17.60 -3.46
CA PHE A 80 -3.41 17.69 -2.29
C PHE A 80 -2.70 19.04 -2.20
N VAL A 81 -2.26 19.63 -3.33
CA VAL A 81 -1.67 20.97 -3.39
C VAL A 81 -2.66 22.02 -2.91
N GLU A 82 -3.89 22.01 -3.41
CA GLU A 82 -4.96 22.93 -3.01
C GLU A 82 -5.25 22.87 -1.50
N HIS A 83 -5.17 21.66 -0.92
CA HIS A 83 -5.41 21.45 0.51
C HIS A 83 -4.16 21.64 1.39
N ALA A 84 -2.97 21.73 0.81
CA ALA A 84 -1.71 21.74 1.56
C ALA A 84 -1.46 23.02 2.37
N ALA A 85 -2.35 24.01 2.28
CA ALA A 85 -2.22 25.35 2.85
C ALA A 85 -0.84 25.93 2.48
N ASP A 86 0.00 26.20 3.46
CA ASP A 86 1.36 26.77 3.35
C ASP A 86 2.45 25.70 3.18
N ARG A 87 2.10 24.45 2.81
CA ARG A 87 3.07 23.38 2.53
C ARG A 87 3.27 23.15 1.04
N THR A 88 4.52 22.89 0.64
CA THR A 88 4.85 22.42 -0.71
C THR A 88 4.59 20.92 -0.83
N VAL A 89 3.78 20.49 -1.79
CA VAL A 89 3.54 19.06 -2.06
C VAL A 89 4.55 18.54 -3.06
N GLN A 90 5.34 17.54 -2.66
CA GLN A 90 6.27 16.89 -3.58
C GLN A 90 5.51 16.20 -4.72
N PRO A 91 5.97 16.30 -5.98
CA PRO A 91 5.37 15.57 -7.10
C PRO A 91 5.50 14.06 -6.89
N PHE A 92 4.64 13.30 -7.56
CA PHE A 92 4.82 11.85 -7.66
C PHE A 92 6.11 11.54 -8.43
N ASP A 93 6.87 10.56 -7.93
CA ASP A 93 8.08 10.06 -8.58
C ASP A 93 7.76 8.73 -9.25
N PHE A 94 7.75 8.71 -10.58
CA PHE A 94 7.45 7.55 -11.41
C PHE A 94 8.75 6.93 -11.93
N ILE A 95 9.53 6.30 -11.03
CA ILE A 95 10.85 5.74 -11.35
C ILE A 95 10.70 4.62 -12.41
N PRO A 96 11.24 4.77 -13.61
CA PRO A 96 10.94 3.86 -14.72
C PRO A 96 11.42 2.41 -14.48
N TYR A 97 10.74 1.48 -15.13
CA TYR A 97 11.12 0.07 -15.28
C TYR A 97 11.22 -0.21 -16.79
N GLU A 98 12.40 -0.59 -17.27
CA GLU A 98 12.65 -0.85 -18.71
C GLU A 98 12.21 0.32 -19.62
N GLY A 99 12.38 1.56 -19.14
CA GLY A 99 11.99 2.77 -19.89
C GLY A 99 10.51 3.16 -19.77
N HIS A 100 9.67 2.31 -19.15
CA HIS A 100 8.26 2.61 -18.93
C HIS A 100 8.02 3.16 -17.52
N PRO A 101 7.11 4.15 -17.37
CA PRO A 101 6.77 4.67 -16.06
C PRO A 101 6.08 3.61 -15.19
N THR A 102 6.16 3.79 -13.88
CA THR A 102 5.65 2.82 -12.91
C THR A 102 4.94 3.46 -11.74
N LEU A 103 3.98 2.73 -11.17
CA LEU A 103 3.33 3.08 -9.92
C LEU A 103 3.92 2.25 -8.76
N ASP A 104 4.39 2.92 -7.71
CA ASP A 104 4.85 2.28 -6.48
C ASP A 104 3.80 2.45 -5.36
N SER A 105 3.28 1.34 -4.84
CA SER A 105 2.35 1.34 -3.71
C SER A 105 2.86 0.44 -2.58
N HIS A 106 2.70 0.90 -1.33
CA HIS A 106 3.15 0.14 -0.18
C HIS A 106 2.33 0.39 1.07
N SER A 107 2.33 -0.58 1.98
CA SER A 107 1.83 -0.42 3.35
C SER A 107 2.81 -1.03 4.34
N ARG A 108 3.01 -0.36 5.48
CA ARG A 108 3.88 -0.88 6.55
C ARG A 108 3.19 -2.07 7.21
N TYR A 109 3.97 -3.03 7.70
CA TYR A 109 3.40 -4.09 8.55
C TYR A 109 3.06 -3.58 9.95
N PHE A 110 3.76 -2.54 10.40
CA PHE A 110 3.73 -2.05 11.77
C PHE A 110 3.59 -0.54 11.84
N THR A 111 2.83 -0.08 12.83
CA THR A 111 2.68 1.33 13.22
C THR A 111 3.07 1.46 14.70
N ASP A 112 3.78 2.54 15.05
CA ASP A 112 4.11 2.83 16.45
C ASP A 112 2.83 2.99 17.28
N ARG A 113 2.66 2.19 18.33
CA ARG A 113 1.49 2.18 19.21
C ARG A 113 1.17 3.55 19.78
N ASN A 114 2.21 4.32 20.12
CA ASN A 114 2.05 5.67 20.63
C ASN A 114 1.42 6.61 19.61
N MET A 115 1.50 6.35 18.31
CA MET A 115 0.88 7.20 17.29
C MET A 115 -0.61 6.89 17.10
N VAL A 116 -1.05 5.72 17.54
CA VAL A 116 -2.40 5.18 17.33
C VAL A 116 -2.92 4.49 18.62
N PRO A 117 -3.00 5.20 19.75
CA PRO A 117 -3.22 4.59 21.06
C PRO A 117 -4.60 3.92 21.23
N TYR A 118 -5.57 4.28 20.39
CA TYR A 118 -6.93 3.74 20.40
C TYR A 118 -7.13 2.61 19.38
N GLU A 119 -6.15 2.34 18.52
CA GLU A 119 -6.21 1.24 17.58
C GLU A 119 -5.84 -0.09 18.24
N LYS A 120 -6.51 -1.16 17.80
CA LYS A 120 -6.25 -2.51 18.27
C LYS A 120 -5.17 -3.15 17.40
N ASN A 121 -4.33 -3.98 18.04
CA ASN A 121 -3.41 -4.85 17.31
C ASN A 121 -4.22 -5.98 16.65
N LEU A 122 -4.29 -5.98 15.32
CA LEU A 122 -4.98 -7.00 14.53
C LEU A 122 -4.06 -8.20 14.26
N PRO A 123 -4.61 -9.42 14.19
CA PRO A 123 -3.83 -10.57 13.72
C PRO A 123 -3.54 -10.44 12.23
N PHE A 124 -2.37 -10.93 11.80
CA PHE A 124 -2.08 -11.12 10.38
C PHE A 124 -3.03 -12.15 9.75
N LEU A 125 -3.41 -11.93 8.49
CA LEU A 125 -4.17 -12.91 7.72
C LEU A 125 -3.39 -14.23 7.61
N PRO A 126 -4.05 -15.41 7.55
CA PRO A 126 -3.37 -16.70 7.54
C PRO A 126 -2.29 -16.86 6.45
N GLY A 127 -2.53 -16.34 5.24
CA GLY A 127 -1.54 -16.36 4.14
C GLY A 127 -0.44 -15.30 4.25
N VAL A 128 -0.63 -14.27 5.08
CA VAL A 128 0.34 -13.19 5.27
C VAL A 128 1.46 -13.61 6.25
N ASP A 129 1.11 -14.29 7.34
CA ASP A 129 2.10 -14.73 8.33
C ASP A 129 1.93 -16.21 8.77
N PRO A 130 1.95 -17.17 7.83
CA PRO A 130 1.68 -18.58 8.12
C PRO A 130 2.69 -19.18 9.11
N ARG A 131 3.90 -18.64 9.19
CA ARG A 131 5.00 -19.11 10.07
C ARG A 131 5.20 -18.25 11.32
N ARG A 132 4.35 -17.25 11.53
CA ARG A 132 4.44 -16.31 12.65
C ARG A 132 5.76 -15.52 12.67
N VAL A 133 6.40 -15.31 11.53
CA VAL A 133 7.65 -14.54 11.41
C VAL A 133 7.38 -13.07 11.71
N LEU A 134 6.35 -12.48 11.09
CA LEU A 134 5.98 -11.09 11.36
C LEU A 134 5.53 -10.91 12.81
N ARG A 135 4.75 -11.87 13.34
CA ARG A 135 4.35 -11.87 14.75
C ARG A 135 5.53 -11.93 15.71
N LYS A 136 6.54 -12.77 15.45
CA LYS A 136 7.76 -12.85 16.25
C LYS A 136 8.60 -11.57 16.16
N LEU A 137 8.54 -10.89 15.02
CA LEU A 137 9.25 -9.64 14.78
C LEU A 137 8.61 -8.43 15.44
N GLN A 138 7.34 -8.51 15.82
CA GLN A 138 6.56 -7.40 16.37
C GLN A 138 6.92 -7.11 17.84
N PRO A 139 7.65 -6.03 18.13
CA PRO A 139 7.88 -5.55 19.49
C PRO A 139 6.61 -4.93 20.09
N GLU A 140 6.56 -4.75 21.41
CA GLU A 140 5.38 -4.23 22.11
C GLU A 140 5.01 -2.79 21.70
N GLU A 141 6.02 -2.02 21.29
CA GLU A 141 5.91 -0.63 20.82
C GLU A 141 5.17 -0.50 19.50
N PHE A 142 4.91 -1.61 18.80
CA PHE A 142 4.27 -1.62 17.49
C PHE A 142 2.95 -2.38 17.48
N ILE A 143 2.01 -1.90 16.66
CA ILE A 143 0.78 -2.61 16.33
C ILE A 143 0.69 -2.88 14.82
N HIS A 144 -0.02 -3.94 14.46
CA HIS A 144 -0.54 -4.15 13.11
C HIS A 144 -1.98 -3.61 13.12
N GLY A 145 -2.15 -2.34 12.77
CA GLY A 145 -3.46 -1.67 12.76
C GLY A 145 -4.22 -1.88 11.45
N PRO A 146 -5.46 -1.35 11.34
CA PRO A 146 -6.26 -1.41 10.12
C PRO A 146 -5.50 -0.87 8.89
N ASP A 147 -4.66 0.15 9.09
CA ASP A 147 -3.85 0.74 8.03
C ASP A 147 -2.72 -0.15 7.50
N ASN A 148 -2.34 -1.17 8.26
CA ASN A 148 -1.28 -2.11 7.90
C ASN A 148 -1.82 -3.34 7.15
N VAL A 149 -3.14 -3.55 7.14
CA VAL A 149 -3.79 -4.68 6.47
C VAL A 149 -3.82 -4.44 4.96
N VAL A 150 -3.42 -5.46 4.20
CA VAL A 150 -3.52 -5.51 2.74
C VAL A 150 -4.32 -6.74 2.37
N GLU A 151 -5.36 -6.56 1.55
CA GLU A 151 -6.17 -7.64 1.03
C GLU A 151 -5.53 -8.26 -0.22
N TYR A 152 -5.57 -9.59 -0.31
CA TYR A 152 -5.00 -10.33 -1.44
C TYR A 152 -6.07 -11.21 -2.05
N CYS A 153 -6.35 -10.98 -3.35
CA CYS A 153 -7.45 -11.62 -4.05
C CYS A 153 -7.02 -12.22 -5.39
N VAL A 154 -7.78 -13.19 -5.89
CA VAL A 154 -7.76 -13.64 -7.28
C VAL A 154 -9.10 -13.30 -7.91
N ARG A 155 -9.07 -12.74 -9.12
CA ARG A 155 -10.25 -12.63 -9.96
C ARG A 155 -10.56 -13.99 -10.57
N ALA A 156 -11.73 -14.53 -10.25
CA ALA A 156 -12.28 -15.73 -10.86
C ALA A 156 -13.53 -15.38 -11.67
N ILE A 157 -13.94 -16.25 -12.59
CA ILE A 157 -15.24 -16.17 -13.26
C ILE A 157 -16.20 -17.05 -12.47
N GLY A 158 -17.23 -16.45 -11.88
CA GLY A 158 -18.26 -17.17 -11.15
C GLY A 158 -19.18 -17.96 -12.08
N SER A 159 -20.03 -18.80 -11.49
CA SER A 159 -20.97 -19.69 -12.21
C SER A 159 -21.96 -18.98 -13.14
N LYS A 160 -22.17 -17.67 -12.95
CA LYS A 160 -23.03 -16.82 -13.79
C LYS A 160 -22.25 -15.99 -14.84
N GLY A 161 -20.96 -16.28 -15.05
CA GLY A 161 -20.08 -15.50 -15.93
C GLY A 161 -19.63 -14.15 -15.34
N LEU A 162 -20.08 -13.81 -14.13
CA LEU A 162 -19.70 -12.57 -13.44
C LEU A 162 -18.36 -12.73 -12.72
N PRO A 163 -17.50 -11.69 -12.71
CA PRO A 163 -16.26 -11.74 -11.96
C PRO A 163 -16.54 -11.87 -10.46
N CYS A 164 -15.87 -12.83 -9.82
CA CYS A 164 -15.83 -13.06 -8.39
C CYS A 164 -14.41 -12.81 -7.90
N TYR A 165 -14.25 -12.32 -6.67
CA TYR A 165 -12.96 -12.10 -6.04
C TYR A 165 -12.84 -13.02 -4.83
N THR A 166 -11.85 -13.90 -4.82
CA THR A 166 -11.62 -14.83 -3.72
C THR A 166 -10.32 -14.50 -3.00
N PRO A 167 -10.29 -14.52 -1.65
CA PRO A 167 -9.07 -14.34 -0.89
C PRO A 167 -7.99 -15.35 -1.30
N CYS A 168 -6.74 -14.90 -1.28
CA CYS A 168 -5.65 -15.60 -1.93
C CYS A 168 -4.33 -15.44 -1.15
N ASP A 169 -3.40 -16.37 -1.32
CA ASP A 169 -2.08 -16.26 -0.67
C ASP A 169 -1.18 -15.25 -1.40
N PRO A 170 -0.53 -14.31 -0.70
CA PRO A 170 0.33 -13.29 -1.32
C PRO A 170 1.55 -13.88 -2.07
N SER A 171 1.94 -15.12 -1.77
CA SER A 171 3.00 -15.83 -2.49
C SER A 171 2.65 -16.17 -3.95
N MET A 172 1.36 -16.14 -4.32
CA MET A 172 0.91 -16.49 -5.66
C MET A 172 1.29 -15.44 -6.73
N PHE A 173 1.45 -14.19 -6.31
CA PHE A 173 1.82 -13.08 -7.19
C PHE A 173 3.28 -13.22 -7.65
N ARG A 174 3.53 -13.05 -8.95
CA ARG A 174 4.86 -13.07 -9.56
C ARG A 174 5.03 -11.86 -10.46
N VAL A 175 6.29 -11.46 -10.66
CA VAL A 175 6.62 -10.48 -11.70
C VAL A 175 6.12 -11.00 -13.05
N GLY A 176 5.52 -10.13 -13.85
CA GLY A 176 4.82 -10.46 -15.10
C GLY A 176 3.30 -10.64 -14.95
N ASP A 177 2.77 -10.74 -13.73
CA ASP A 177 1.31 -10.82 -13.53
C ASP A 177 0.58 -9.55 -13.92
N ILE A 178 -0.58 -9.69 -14.55
CA ILE A 178 -1.55 -8.60 -14.65
C ILE A 178 -2.31 -8.54 -13.32
N VAL A 179 -2.20 -7.41 -12.65
CA VAL A 179 -2.79 -7.18 -11.33
C VAL A 179 -3.63 -5.91 -11.31
N GLU A 180 -4.59 -5.87 -10.40
CA GLU A 180 -5.26 -4.64 -9.97
C GLU A 180 -4.75 -4.28 -8.58
N VAL A 181 -4.12 -3.11 -8.47
CA VAL A 181 -3.63 -2.54 -7.21
C VAL A 181 -4.68 -1.57 -6.68
N ALA A 182 -5.17 -1.82 -5.47
CA ALA A 182 -6.04 -0.92 -4.73
C ALA A 182 -5.22 -0.13 -3.70
N PHE A 183 -5.31 1.19 -3.73
CA PHE A 183 -4.53 2.06 -2.84
C PHE A 183 -5.29 3.32 -2.42
N SER A 184 -4.92 3.85 -1.26
CA SER A 184 -5.37 5.15 -0.78
C SER A 184 -4.26 6.19 -0.95
N CYS A 185 -4.62 7.43 -1.24
CA CYS A 185 -3.67 8.53 -1.32
C CYS A 185 -3.56 9.22 0.04
N VAL A 186 -2.36 9.25 0.61
CA VAL A 186 -2.11 9.71 1.99
C VAL A 186 -1.00 10.76 2.00
N GLY A 187 -1.37 12.01 2.25
CA GLY A 187 -0.45 13.12 2.45
C GLY A 187 0.18 13.07 3.84
N ILE A 188 1.51 12.98 3.91
CA ILE A 188 2.28 13.05 5.16
C ILE A 188 3.20 14.27 5.16
N PRO A 189 3.25 15.06 6.24
CA PRO A 189 4.23 16.11 6.38
C PRO A 189 5.61 15.52 6.54
N ILE A 190 6.55 16.16 5.87
CA ILE A 190 7.98 15.88 5.95
C ILE A 190 8.71 17.16 6.36
N LYS A 191 10.02 17.07 6.59
CA LYS A 191 10.82 18.23 7.01
C LYS A 191 10.72 19.37 5.99
N GLY A 192 10.80 20.61 6.47
CA GLY A 192 10.88 21.80 5.62
C GLY A 192 9.55 22.29 5.06
N GLN A 193 8.46 22.22 5.83
CA GLN A 193 7.09 22.59 5.37
C GLN A 193 6.67 21.89 4.07
N CYS A 194 7.16 20.67 3.85
CA CYS A 194 6.79 19.88 2.69
C CYS A 194 5.79 18.81 3.08
N MET A 195 4.96 18.40 2.12
CA MET A 195 4.10 17.23 2.21
C MET A 195 4.48 16.25 1.11
N ARG A 196 4.48 14.95 1.43
CA ARG A 196 4.63 13.88 0.45
C ARG A 196 3.34 13.09 0.39
N VAL A 197 2.81 12.86 -0.81
CA VAL A 197 1.66 11.97 -1.01
C VAL A 197 2.17 10.55 -1.21
N LEU A 198 1.73 9.62 -0.37
CA LEU A 198 2.03 8.20 -0.45
C LEU A 198 0.83 7.45 -1.02
N LEU A 199 1.11 6.43 -1.84
CA LEU A 199 0.10 5.49 -2.30
C LEU A 199 0.07 4.29 -1.34
N GLN A 200 -0.76 4.39 -0.32
CA GLN A 200 -0.90 3.36 0.71
C GLN A 200 -1.60 2.14 0.11
N LEU A 201 -0.90 1.01 0.05
CA LEU A 201 -1.45 -0.24 -0.47
C LEU A 201 -2.60 -0.72 0.42
N ARG A 202 -3.78 -0.94 -0.18
CA ARG A 202 -4.98 -1.49 0.48
C ARG A 202 -5.31 -2.90 0.02
N GLY A 203 -5.03 -3.19 -1.26
CA GLY A 203 -5.26 -4.53 -1.79
C GLY A 203 -4.51 -4.79 -3.09
N LEU A 204 -4.33 -6.08 -3.37
CA LEU A 204 -3.72 -6.58 -4.60
C LEU A 204 -4.56 -7.74 -5.13
N THR A 205 -5.03 -7.62 -6.36
CA THR A 205 -5.84 -8.64 -7.00
C THR A 205 -5.13 -9.19 -8.23
N LEU A 206 -4.99 -10.52 -8.31
CA LEU A 206 -4.49 -11.19 -9.51
C LEU A 206 -5.60 -11.20 -10.56
N ILE A 207 -5.34 -10.58 -11.71
CA ILE A 207 -6.29 -10.50 -12.83
C ILE A 207 -5.98 -11.58 -13.85
N ASP A 208 -4.72 -11.73 -14.22
CA ASP A 208 -4.25 -12.71 -15.19
C ASP A 208 -2.78 -13.09 -14.89
N ASN A 209 -2.46 -14.38 -15.01
CA ASN A 209 -1.13 -14.94 -14.82
C ASN A 209 -0.67 -15.83 -16.00
N THR A 210 -1.41 -15.81 -17.11
CA THR A 210 -1.17 -16.68 -18.27
C THR A 210 -0.12 -16.12 -19.23
N ILE A 211 0.20 -14.83 -19.12
CA ILE A 211 1.08 -14.07 -20.04
C ILE A 211 2.52 -13.93 -19.49
N ARG A 212 2.88 -14.75 -18.49
CA ARG A 212 4.23 -14.76 -17.91
C ARG A 212 5.28 -15.36 -18.84
#